data_AF-A0A535RMD3-F1
#
_entry.id   AF-A0A535RMD3-F1
#
_cell.length_a   1.000
_cell.length_b   1.000
_cell.length_c   1.000
_cell.angle_alpha   90.00
_cell.angle_beta   90.00
_cell.angle_gamma   90.00
#
_symmetry.space_group_name_H-M   'P 1'
#
loop_
_entity.id
_entity.type
_entity.pdbx_description
1 polymer ?
#
loop_
_entity_poly.entity_id
_entity_poly.type
_entity_poly.pdbx_seq_one_letter_code
_entity_poly.pdbx_strand_id
1 'polypeptide(L)'
;MPTERRPLDSVLSTQVGKSEDEAVAWWKLRMEQIANIPSPTARAGALVPEWRELATLPEASRVALTRARILAVEQLTAEQRDRVFEARAIGAKQVPQAAADESTFIRDKVAPTLPAPLQQRVRDMVDRT
;
A
#
# COMPACT_ATOMS: atom_id res chain seq x y z
N MET A 1 15.30 11.72 25.64
CA MET A 1 15.33 10.65 24.63
C MET A 1 14.59 11.16 23.42
N PRO A 2 15.21 11.30 22.23
CA PRO A 2 14.41 11.53 21.03
C PRO A 2 13.60 10.25 20.81
N THR A 3 12.28 10.33 20.98
CA THR A 3 11.37 9.27 20.54
C THR A 3 11.58 9.15 19.04
N GLU A 4 12.25 8.09 18.59
CA GLU A 4 12.21 7.71 17.18
C GLU A 4 10.73 7.75 16.78
N ARG A 5 10.39 8.65 15.84
CA ARG A 5 9.03 8.65 15.28
C ARG A 5 8.77 7.24 14.83
N ARG A 6 7.69 6.65 15.32
CA ARG A 6 7.29 5.34 14.80
C ARG A 6 7.10 5.56 13.30
N PRO A 7 7.57 4.67 12.42
CA PRO A 7 7.38 4.87 11.00
C PRO A 7 5.90 5.03 10.63
N LEU A 8 4.99 4.56 11.49
CA LEU A 8 3.55 4.87 11.52
C LEU A 8 3.19 6.38 11.48
N ASP A 9 4.02 7.25 12.08
CA ASP A 9 3.88 8.71 12.19
C ASP A 9 4.56 9.46 11.02
N SER A 10 5.19 8.75 10.08
CA SER A 10 5.81 9.35 8.90
C SER A 10 4.78 9.52 7.79
N VAL A 11 4.60 10.75 7.34
CA VAL A 11 3.63 11.15 6.30
C VAL A 11 4.14 10.68 4.94
N LEU A 12 3.29 10.02 4.15
CA LEU A 12 3.61 9.39 2.86
C LEU A 12 4.19 10.42 1.86
N SER A 13 3.78 11.68 1.97
CA SER A 13 4.36 12.83 1.25
C SER A 13 5.89 12.97 1.37
N THR A 14 6.49 12.52 2.49
CA THR A 14 7.95 12.53 2.68
C THR A 14 8.71 11.57 1.77
N GLN A 15 7.99 10.68 1.06
CA GLN A 15 8.57 9.75 0.10
C GLN A 15 8.48 10.25 -1.35
N VAL A 16 7.81 11.38 -1.59
CA VAL A 16 7.71 11.98 -2.93
C VAL A 16 9.10 12.42 -3.39
N GLY A 17 9.48 12.03 -4.61
CA GLY A 17 10.76 12.40 -5.22
C GLY A 17 11.96 11.55 -4.78
N LYS A 18 11.78 10.58 -3.89
CA LYS A 18 12.80 9.58 -3.55
C LYS A 18 12.97 8.55 -4.66
N SER A 19 14.08 7.81 -4.60
CA SER A 19 14.29 6.66 -5.48
C SER A 19 13.26 5.55 -5.23
N GLU A 20 13.04 4.69 -6.24
CA GLU A 20 12.14 3.53 -6.11
C GLU A 20 12.58 2.61 -4.97
N ASP A 21 13.89 2.33 -4.85
CA ASP A 21 14.42 1.45 -3.81
C ASP A 21 14.18 2.00 -2.40
N GLU A 22 14.35 3.31 -2.20
CA GLU A 22 14.05 3.96 -0.92
C GLU A 22 12.56 3.90 -0.59
N ALA A 23 11.69 4.17 -1.57
CA ALA A 23 10.25 4.10 -1.39
C ALA A 23 9.78 2.67 -1.09
N VAL A 24 10.37 1.67 -1.76
CA VAL A 24 10.09 0.24 -1.53
C VAL A 24 10.52 -0.18 -0.13
N ALA A 25 11.72 0.20 0.31
CA ALA A 25 12.20 -0.11 1.65
C ALA A 25 11.32 0.52 2.74
N TRP A 26 10.90 1.77 2.54
CA TRP A 26 9.99 2.45 3.45
C TRP A 26 8.64 1.75 3.54
N TRP A 27 8.05 1.40 2.38
CA TRP A 27 6.78 0.68 2.33
C TRP A 27 6.86 -0.69 2.96
N LYS A 28 7.97 -1.40 2.77
CA LYS A 28 8.16 -2.73 3.35
C LYS A 28 8.12 -2.64 4.87
N LEU A 29 8.92 -1.75 5.46
CA LEU A 29 8.92 -1.52 6.90
C LEU A 29 7.51 -1.13 7.40
N ARG A 30 6.82 -0.25 6.67
CA ARG A 30 5.45 0.17 7.00
C ARG A 30 4.46 -1.00 6.97
N MET A 31 4.53 -1.86 5.97
CA MET A 31 3.65 -3.03 5.85
C MET A 31 3.97 -4.11 6.88
N GLU A 32 5.24 -4.33 7.22
CA GLU A 32 5.64 -5.21 8.32
C GLU A 32 5.07 -4.74 9.65
N GLN A 33 5.12 -3.43 9.92
CA GLN A 33 4.52 -2.84 11.12
C GLN A 33 3.00 -3.02 11.15
N ILE A 34 2.31 -2.77 10.02
CA ILE A 34 0.87 -3.00 9.93
C ILE A 34 0.57 -4.49 10.16
N ALA A 35 1.29 -5.41 9.52
CA ALA A 35 1.08 -6.85 9.69
C ALA A 35 1.30 -7.34 11.13
N ASN A 36 2.14 -6.65 11.90
CA ASN A 36 2.41 -6.95 13.31
C ASN A 36 1.34 -6.42 14.28
N ILE A 37 0.43 -5.53 13.84
CA ILE A 37 -0.70 -5.11 14.67
C ILE A 37 -1.62 -6.34 14.87
N PRO A 38 -1.98 -6.75 16.10
CA PRO A 38 -2.70 -8.00 16.33
C PRO A 38 -4.12 -8.05 15.75
N SER A 39 -4.86 -6.95 15.82
CA SER A 39 -6.27 -6.89 15.40
C SER A 39 -6.42 -6.61 13.91
N PRO A 40 -7.16 -7.44 13.13
CA PRO A 40 -7.46 -7.16 11.73
C PRO A 40 -8.10 -5.79 11.49
N THR A 41 -9.04 -5.40 12.36
CA THR A 41 -9.71 -4.10 12.27
C THR A 41 -8.75 -2.95 12.56
N ALA A 42 -7.82 -3.11 13.51
CA ALA A 42 -6.79 -2.11 13.77
C ALA A 42 -5.77 -2.00 12.63
N ARG A 43 -5.43 -3.13 11.97
CA ARG A 43 -4.64 -3.13 10.73
C ARG A 43 -5.33 -2.34 9.63
N ALA A 44 -6.62 -2.58 9.42
CA ALA A 44 -7.43 -1.83 8.46
C ALA A 44 -7.44 -0.33 8.79
N GLY A 45 -7.60 0.02 10.06
CA GLY A 45 -7.54 1.40 10.55
C GLY A 45 -6.18 2.07 10.32
N ALA A 46 -5.08 1.32 10.29
CA ALA A 46 -3.75 1.83 9.93
C ALA A 46 -3.51 1.92 8.41
N LEU A 47 -4.20 1.10 7.62
CA LEU A 47 -4.03 1.02 6.17
C LEU A 47 -4.87 2.06 5.40
N VAL A 48 -6.11 2.30 5.83
CA VAL A 48 -7.05 3.23 5.16
C VAL A 48 -6.50 4.68 5.08
N PRO A 49 -5.84 5.24 6.11
CA PRO A 49 -5.21 6.57 6.00
C PRO A 49 -4.19 6.65 4.88
N GLU A 50 -3.38 5.60 4.67
CA GLU A 50 -2.38 5.57 3.60
C GLU A 50 -3.03 5.64 2.20
N TRP A 51 -4.18 4.98 2.02
CA TRP A 51 -4.92 5.02 0.75
C TRP A 51 -5.47 6.42 0.47
N ARG A 52 -6.02 7.06 1.50
CA ARG A 52 -6.53 8.42 1.42
C ARG A 52 -5.40 9.39 1.09
N GLU A 53 -4.24 9.26 1.74
CA GLU A 53 -3.10 10.12 1.46
C GLU A 53 -2.59 9.93 0.02
N LEU A 54 -2.40 8.69 -0.44
CA LEU A 54 -2.03 8.38 -1.82
C LEU A 54 -2.99 9.02 -2.83
N ALA A 55 -4.30 8.97 -2.56
CA ALA A 55 -5.32 9.54 -3.45
C ALA A 55 -5.24 11.07 -3.58
N THR A 56 -4.63 11.77 -2.63
CA THR A 56 -4.42 13.23 -2.68
C THR A 56 -3.15 13.65 -3.43
N LEU A 57 -2.24 12.72 -3.73
CA LEU A 57 -0.99 13.05 -4.40
C LEU A 57 -1.18 13.29 -5.91
N PRO A 58 -0.30 14.09 -6.54
CA PRO A 58 -0.24 14.20 -8.00
C PRO A 58 -0.08 12.82 -8.65
N GLU A 59 -0.68 12.62 -9.84
CA GLU A 59 -0.73 11.30 -10.51
C GLU A 59 0.65 10.64 -10.61
N ALA A 60 1.68 11.36 -11.05
CA ALA A 60 3.04 10.83 -11.18
C ALA A 60 3.59 10.27 -9.86
N SER A 61 3.44 11.03 -8.77
CA SER A 61 3.87 10.61 -7.43
C SER A 61 3.02 9.45 -6.89
N ARG A 62 1.71 9.48 -7.15
CA ARG A 62 0.79 8.41 -6.77
C ARG A 62 1.14 7.11 -7.48
N VAL A 63 1.45 7.14 -8.77
CA VAL A 63 1.89 5.95 -9.53
C VAL A 63 3.18 5.39 -8.95
N ALA A 64 4.21 6.23 -8.77
CA ALA A 64 5.50 5.80 -8.25
C ALA A 64 5.40 5.17 -6.85
N LEU A 65 4.68 5.81 -5.93
CA LEU A 65 4.53 5.29 -4.56
C LEU A 65 3.61 4.09 -4.48
N THR A 66 2.56 4.00 -5.31
CA THR A 66 1.69 2.81 -5.34
C THR A 66 2.41 1.61 -5.94
N ARG A 67 3.25 1.84 -6.96
CA ARG A 67 4.15 0.82 -7.51
C ARG A 67 5.12 0.31 -6.45
N ALA A 68 5.81 1.21 -5.77
CA ALA A 68 6.74 0.86 -4.70
C ALA A 68 6.05 0.06 -3.58
N ARG A 69 4.80 0.42 -3.23
CA ARG A 69 3.98 -0.33 -2.27
C ARG A 69 3.72 -1.77 -2.72
N ILE A 70 3.35 -1.97 -3.99
CA ILE A 70 3.09 -3.32 -4.53
C ILE A 70 4.37 -4.16 -4.48
N LEU A 71 5.50 -3.59 -4.91
CA LEU A 71 6.80 -4.27 -4.87
C LEU A 71 7.22 -4.61 -3.43
N ALA A 72 6.96 -3.73 -2.47
CA ALA A 72 7.23 -3.97 -1.06
C ALA A 72 6.38 -5.12 -0.48
N VAL A 73 5.09 -5.20 -0.83
CA VAL A 73 4.20 -6.29 -0.39
C VAL A 73 4.68 -7.66 -0.90
N GLU A 74 5.27 -7.73 -2.09
CA GLU A 74 5.86 -8.96 -2.64
C GLU A 74 7.09 -9.43 -1.84
N GLN A 75 7.75 -8.54 -1.09
CA GLN A 75 8.91 -8.86 -0.26
C GLN A 75 8.56 -9.29 1.18
N LEU A 76 7.27 -9.23 1.55
CA LEU A 76 6.81 -9.71 2.85
C LEU A 76 6.77 -11.23 2.91
N THR A 77 6.81 -11.78 4.13
CA THR A 77 6.51 -13.21 4.33
C THR A 77 5.05 -13.49 3.96
N ALA A 78 4.73 -14.75 3.65
CA ALA A 78 3.35 -15.15 3.31
C ALA A 78 2.36 -14.76 4.41
N GLU A 79 2.70 -15.03 5.68
CA GLU A 79 1.86 -14.68 6.83
C GLU A 79 1.62 -13.16 6.94
N GLN A 80 2.67 -12.34 6.77
CA GLN A 80 2.53 -10.89 6.81
C GLN A 80 1.66 -10.38 5.66
N ARG A 81 1.85 -10.94 4.46
CA ARG A 81 1.07 -10.61 3.28
C ARG A 81 -0.41 -10.95 3.48
N ASP A 82 -0.73 -12.11 4.03
CA ASP A 82 -2.10 -12.52 4.34
C ASP A 82 -2.76 -11.56 5.33
N ARG A 83 -2.04 -11.16 6.39
CA ARG A 83 -2.53 -10.18 7.37
C ARG A 83 -2.77 -8.80 6.75
N VAL A 84 -1.94 -8.37 5.80
CA VAL A 84 -2.13 -7.11 5.05
C VAL A 84 -3.34 -7.21 4.11
N PHE A 85 -3.52 -8.33 3.41
CA PHE A 85 -4.67 -8.51 2.53
C PHE A 85 -5.99 -8.65 3.28
N GLU A 86 -6.00 -9.31 4.43
CA GLU A 86 -7.15 -9.31 5.34
C GLU A 86 -7.52 -7.88 5.77
N ALA A 87 -6.52 -7.09 6.17
CA ALA A 87 -6.72 -5.68 6.53
C ALA A 87 -7.25 -4.86 5.36
N ARG A 88 -6.75 -5.09 4.14
CA ARG A 88 -7.27 -4.47 2.91
C ARG A 88 -8.73 -4.84 2.68
N ALA A 89 -9.12 -6.11 2.80
CA ALA A 89 -10.49 -6.55 2.62
C ALA A 89 -11.46 -5.89 3.63
N ILE A 90 -11.02 -5.71 4.88
CA ILE A 90 -11.78 -4.99 5.91
C ILE A 90 -11.85 -3.49 5.59
N GLY A 91 -10.72 -2.86 5.26
CA GLY A 91 -10.65 -1.44 4.91
C GLY A 91 -11.52 -1.10 3.70
N ALA A 92 -11.54 -1.97 2.68
CA ALA A 92 -12.38 -1.79 1.50
C ALA A 92 -13.88 -1.73 1.83
N LYS A 93 -14.33 -2.51 2.84
CA LYS A 93 -15.72 -2.43 3.33
C LYS A 93 -16.01 -1.15 4.10
N GLN A 94 -15.00 -0.54 4.74
CA GLN A 94 -15.14 0.71 5.48
C GLN A 94 -15.20 1.94 4.56
N VAL A 95 -14.51 1.88 3.42
CA VAL A 95 -14.43 2.97 2.43
C VAL A 95 -14.62 2.45 0.99
N PRO A 96 -15.82 1.94 0.64
CA PRO A 96 -16.03 1.19 -0.60
C PRO A 96 -15.73 2.01 -1.86
N GLN A 97 -16.13 3.29 -1.90
CA GLN A 97 -15.83 4.15 -3.05
C GLN A 97 -14.32 4.37 -3.22
N ALA A 98 -13.61 4.70 -2.13
CA ALA A 98 -12.17 4.91 -2.20
C ALA A 98 -11.41 3.64 -2.60
N ALA A 99 -11.90 2.47 -2.18
CA ALA A 99 -11.33 1.18 -2.58
C ALA A 99 -11.59 0.85 -4.06
N ALA A 100 -12.76 1.18 -4.59
CA ALA A 100 -13.07 1.04 -6.02
C ALA A 100 -12.20 1.99 -6.88
N ASP A 101 -12.05 3.25 -6.45
CA ASP A 101 -11.21 4.24 -7.12
C ASP A 101 -9.73 3.83 -7.08
N GLU A 102 -9.26 3.31 -5.96
CA GLU A 102 -7.90 2.77 -5.83
C GLU A 102 -7.69 1.55 -6.74
N SER A 103 -8.64 0.63 -6.79
CA SER A 103 -8.55 -0.58 -7.62
C SER A 103 -8.51 -0.23 -9.12
N THR A 104 -9.33 0.74 -9.54
CA THR A 104 -9.32 1.28 -10.91
C THR A 104 -7.98 1.95 -11.21
N PHE A 105 -7.49 2.80 -10.31
CA PHE A 105 -6.20 3.46 -10.47
C PHE A 105 -5.04 2.45 -10.58
N ILE A 106 -5.04 1.41 -9.74
CA ILE A 106 -4.02 0.36 -9.79
C ILE A 106 -4.10 -0.38 -11.12
N ARG A 107 -5.29 -0.78 -11.57
CA ARG A 107 -5.48 -1.50 -12.83
C ARG A 107 -4.96 -0.69 -14.03
N ASP A 108 -5.36 0.57 -14.11
CA ASP A 108 -5.20 1.36 -15.33
C ASP A 108 -3.87 2.12 -15.38
N LYS A 109 -3.34 2.53 -14.22
CA LYS A 109 -2.16 3.40 -14.14
C LYS A 109 -0.94 2.69 -13.58
N VAL A 110 -1.10 1.82 -12.60
CA VAL A 110 0.05 1.22 -11.89
C VAL A 110 0.46 -0.11 -12.50
N ALA A 111 -0.50 -1.00 -12.75
CA ALA A 111 -0.24 -2.34 -13.26
C ALA A 111 0.56 -2.34 -14.58
N PRO A 112 0.33 -1.45 -15.56
CA PRO A 112 1.14 -1.41 -16.78
C PRO A 112 2.61 -1.07 -16.54
N THR A 113 2.93 -0.43 -15.42
CA THR A 113 4.33 -0.11 -15.09
C THR A 113 5.07 -1.32 -14.56
N LEU A 114 4.39 -2.21 -13.81
CA LEU A 114 5.01 -3.27 -13.02
C LEU A 114 5.82 -4.27 -13.87
N PRO A 115 6.78 -5.01 -13.27
CA PRO A 115 7.41 -6.16 -13.95
C PRO A 115 6.36 -7.13 -14.50
N ALA A 116 6.58 -7.67 -15.70
CA ALA A 116 5.60 -8.50 -16.42
C ALA A 116 4.91 -9.59 -15.58
N PRO A 117 5.63 -10.36 -14.72
CA PRO A 117 5.00 -11.39 -13.87
C PRO A 117 4.00 -10.84 -12.84
N LEU A 118 4.15 -9.57 -12.43
CA LEU A 118 3.27 -8.91 -11.46
C LEU A 118 2.08 -8.22 -12.11
N GLN A 119 2.18 -7.81 -13.39
CA GLN A 119 1.10 -7.10 -14.05
C GLN A 119 -0.21 -7.89 -14.05
N GLN A 120 -0.16 -9.15 -14.51
CA GLN A 120 -1.34 -10.00 -14.59
C GLN A 120 -1.89 -10.32 -13.20
N ARG A 121 -1.02 -10.68 -12.26
CA ARG A 121 -1.42 -10.99 -10.88
C ARG A 121 -2.14 -9.84 -10.19
N VAL A 122 -1.61 -8.61 -10.37
CA VAL A 122 -2.22 -7.42 -9.77
C VAL A 122 -3.57 -7.11 -10.41
N ARG A 123 -3.70 -7.26 -11.74
CA ARG A 123 -5.00 -7.12 -12.43
C ARG A 123 -6.02 -8.12 -11.90
N ASP A 124 -5.66 -9.41 -11.85
CA ASP A 124 -6.54 -10.46 -11.34
C ASP A 124 -6.95 -10.22 -9.89
N MET A 125 -6.07 -9.64 -9.07
CA MET A 125 -6.35 -9.31 -7.68
C MET A 125 -7.34 -8.16 -7.54
N VAL A 126 -7.17 -7.07 -8.30
CA VAL A 126 -8.07 -5.90 -8.21
C VAL A 126 -9.44 -6.17 -8.81
N ASP A 127 -9.53 -7.08 -9.79
CA ASP A 127 -10.81 -7.47 -10.43
C ASP A 127 -11.70 -8.34 -9.53
N ARG A 128 -11.14 -8.90 -8.45
CA ARG A 128 -11.85 -9.76 -7.48
C ARG A 128 -12.37 -8.99 -6.25
N THR A 129 -12.03 -7.71 -6.10
CA THR A 129 -12.49 -6.84 -5.02
C THR A 129 -13.64 -5.95 -5.47
#